data_AF-A0A3D4W2S8-F1
#
_entry.id   AF-A0A3D4W2S8-F1
#
_cell.length_a   1.000
_cell.length_b   1.000
_cell.length_c   1.000
_cell.angle_alpha   90.00
_cell.angle_beta   90.00
_cell.angle_gamma   90.00
#
_symmetry.space_group_name_H-M   'P 1'
#
loop_
_entity.id
_entity.type
_entity.pdbx_description
1 polymer ?
#
loop_
_entity_poly.entity_id
_entity_poly.type
_entity_poly.pdbx_seq_one_letter_code
_entity_poly.pdbx_strand_id
1 'polypeptide(L)'
;MKIKRLISLLLAAVFALSAAATPALAASAGSELPDLTTAGVDENNSVVSIRLTADGDLTYGSPFTLSVQTTPADTQYIGVVMGTSGEAQGYVTLILSGKIRTLLKMIPLPKKMSANPEQEEEFNIYAYIKQLIDGNDVSVLLRVADEVVSVMDVLKFYIPTLKDVSTGMKLALELIRKYLPEGVFSRIYLDEQPTEAGSYVGGAVALESGDVNTAGMAFFRIKPKSAGVRVYWAQELPASMTAAEAQNYNVTAVVESDGQVVEGGKVTYTYKKKSGLFDFLGTTQSGFPTEPGEYVQTAKAAGNYSSSEISRTIVIQ
;
A
#
# COMPACT_ATOMS: atom_id res chain seq x y z
N MET A 1 9.87 1.23 34.87
CA MET A 1 10.03 -0.05 34.12
C MET A 1 8.71 -0.80 33.81
N LYS A 2 7.54 -0.44 34.38
CA LYS A 2 6.25 -1.12 34.13
C LYS A 2 5.39 -0.53 32.98
N ILE A 3 5.66 0.71 32.53
CA ILE A 3 4.89 1.38 31.46
C ILE A 3 5.33 0.96 30.04
N LYS A 4 6.60 0.60 29.84
CA LYS A 4 7.09 0.03 28.55
C LYS A 4 6.43 -1.31 28.20
N ARG A 5 5.91 -2.04 29.20
CA ARG A 5 5.18 -3.30 28.99
C ARG A 5 3.72 -3.11 28.61
N LEU A 6 3.14 -1.92 28.84
CA LEU A 6 1.73 -1.65 28.55
C LEU A 6 1.51 -1.33 27.06
N ILE A 7 2.45 -0.61 26.42
CA ILE A 7 2.47 -0.35 24.98
C ILE A 7 2.71 -1.65 24.19
N SER A 8 3.57 -2.54 24.70
CA SER A 8 3.72 -3.88 24.12
C SER A 8 2.49 -4.77 24.36
N LEU A 9 1.74 -4.60 25.47
CA LEU A 9 0.53 -5.38 25.75
C LEU A 9 -0.66 -4.97 24.88
N LEU A 10 -0.84 -3.66 24.62
CA LEU A 10 -1.89 -3.16 23.72
C LEU A 10 -1.59 -3.52 22.26
N LEU A 11 -0.31 -3.44 21.87
CA LEU A 11 0.12 -3.87 20.53
C LEU A 11 0.09 -5.40 20.38
N ALA A 12 0.34 -6.18 21.45
CA ALA A 12 0.20 -7.64 21.44
C ALA A 12 -1.27 -8.12 21.50
N ALA A 13 -2.17 -7.38 22.15
CA ALA A 13 -3.60 -7.69 22.17
C ALA A 13 -4.25 -7.59 20.77
N VAL A 14 -3.75 -6.70 19.91
CA VAL A 14 -4.17 -6.61 18.50
C VAL A 14 -3.65 -7.80 17.67
N PHE A 15 -2.45 -8.32 17.96
CA PHE A 15 -1.88 -9.48 17.26
C PHE A 15 -2.55 -10.82 17.65
N ALA A 16 -3.14 -10.93 18.84
CA ALA A 16 -3.87 -12.13 19.26
C ALA A 16 -5.26 -12.26 18.59
N LEU A 17 -5.91 -11.15 18.19
CA LEU A 17 -7.24 -11.20 17.56
C LEU A 17 -7.21 -11.28 16.03
N SER A 18 -6.13 -10.86 15.35
CA SER A 18 -6.01 -11.00 13.89
C SER A 18 -5.55 -12.38 13.42
N ALA A 19 -5.08 -13.23 14.33
CA ALA A 19 -4.75 -14.63 14.05
C ALA A 19 -5.97 -15.56 14.01
N ALA A 20 -7.17 -15.05 14.34
CA ALA A 20 -8.39 -15.84 14.43
C ALA A 20 -9.59 -15.11 13.83
N ALA A 21 -9.62 -14.87 12.52
CA ALA A 21 -10.88 -14.85 11.74
C ALA A 21 -10.63 -14.57 10.25
N THR A 22 -10.72 -15.61 9.45
CA THR A 22 -11.32 -15.57 8.11
C THR A 22 -12.84 -15.21 8.21
N PRO A 23 -13.49 -14.78 7.12
CA PRO A 23 -14.53 -13.75 7.15
C PRO A 23 -15.93 -14.28 7.45
N ALA A 24 -16.70 -13.60 8.31
CA ALA A 24 -18.15 -13.75 8.37
C ALA A 24 -18.80 -12.58 9.13
N LEU A 25 -19.85 -12.01 8.52
CA LEU A 25 -20.86 -11.10 9.09
C LEU A 25 -20.40 -9.68 9.48
N ALA A 26 -20.49 -8.78 8.50
CA ALA A 26 -21.06 -7.46 8.77
C ALA A 26 -22.58 -7.63 8.90
N ALA A 27 -23.11 -7.60 10.12
CA ALA A 27 -24.46 -7.11 10.44
C ALA A 27 -24.76 -7.21 11.94
N SER A 28 -25.33 -6.13 12.46
CA SER A 28 -26.18 -6.01 13.66
C SER A 28 -25.58 -5.39 14.93
N ALA A 29 -26.37 -4.45 15.45
CA ALA A 29 -26.43 -3.87 16.79
C ALA A 29 -25.21 -3.01 17.21
N GLY A 30 -25.32 -1.72 17.55
CA GLY A 30 -26.45 -1.00 18.14
C GLY A 30 -26.57 -1.31 19.63
N SER A 31 -25.67 -0.78 20.46
CA SER A 31 -25.93 -0.50 21.89
C SER A 31 -24.74 0.21 22.56
N GLU A 32 -25.10 1.26 23.29
CA GLU A 32 -24.39 2.18 24.19
C GLU A 32 -23.10 1.69 24.87
N LEU A 33 -22.10 2.58 24.90
CA LEU A 33 -20.94 2.53 25.80
C LEU A 33 -21.33 3.16 27.15
N PRO A 34 -20.96 2.58 28.31
CA PRO A 34 -21.28 3.14 29.61
C PRO A 34 -20.39 4.35 29.93
N ASP A 35 -21.02 5.37 30.52
CA ASP A 35 -20.41 6.55 31.12
C ASP A 35 -19.31 6.18 32.11
N LEU A 36 -18.09 6.65 31.86
CA LEU A 36 -17.03 6.72 32.87
C LEU A 36 -16.89 8.18 33.29
N THR A 37 -17.40 8.43 34.49
CA THR A 37 -17.46 9.72 35.17
C THR A 37 -16.07 10.36 35.35
N THR A 38 -16.00 11.60 34.87
CA THR A 38 -14.89 12.53 34.99
C THR A 38 -14.65 12.91 36.45
N ALA A 39 -13.51 12.54 37.02
CA ALA A 39 -12.97 13.18 38.21
C ALA A 39 -12.11 14.36 37.75
N GLY A 40 -12.55 15.58 38.10
CA GLY A 40 -11.98 16.83 37.63
C GLY A 40 -10.52 17.03 38.01
N VAL A 41 -9.72 17.33 37.00
CA VAL A 41 -8.56 18.21 37.08
C VAL A 41 -8.69 19.15 35.87
N ASP A 42 -9.00 20.42 36.12
CA ASP A 42 -8.93 21.50 35.13
C ASP A 42 -7.46 21.71 34.74
N GLU A 43 -6.96 20.88 33.84
CA GLU A 43 -5.87 21.21 32.94
C GLU A 43 -6.44 21.18 31.53
N ASN A 44 -6.30 22.28 30.78
CA ASN A 44 -6.64 22.36 29.35
C ASN A 44 -5.69 21.50 28.49
N ASN A 45 -5.43 20.25 28.87
CA ASN A 45 -4.71 19.26 28.07
C ASN A 45 -5.71 18.65 27.08
N SER A 46 -5.98 19.37 25.98
CA SER A 46 -6.69 18.79 24.84
C SER A 46 -5.89 17.59 24.33
N VAL A 47 -6.41 16.38 24.56
CA VAL A 47 -5.79 15.13 24.10
C VAL A 47 -5.52 15.24 22.60
N VAL A 48 -4.25 15.16 22.21
CA VAL A 48 -3.88 15.15 20.80
C VAL A 48 -4.54 13.93 20.15
N SER A 49 -5.20 14.09 19.01
CA SER A 49 -5.81 13.01 18.22
C SER A 49 -5.25 12.98 16.81
N ILE A 50 -5.10 11.79 16.23
CA ILE A 50 -4.70 11.59 14.83
C ILE A 50 -5.67 10.63 14.16
N ARG A 51 -6.18 11.03 13.00
CA ARG A 51 -7.03 10.22 12.14
C ARG A 51 -6.48 10.23 10.72
N LEU A 52 -6.30 9.04 10.14
CA LEU A 52 -6.05 8.89 8.70
C LEU A 52 -7.38 8.67 7.99
N THR A 53 -7.59 9.38 6.89
CA THR A 53 -8.80 9.31 6.08
C THR A 53 -8.43 9.22 4.61
N ALA A 54 -9.10 8.34 3.87
CA ALA A 54 -8.98 8.24 2.42
C ALA A 54 -10.35 8.60 1.82
N ASP A 55 -10.46 9.84 1.33
CA ASP A 55 -11.72 10.43 0.89
C ASP A 55 -11.78 10.48 -0.64
N GLY A 56 -12.83 9.90 -1.24
CA GLY A 56 -13.02 9.85 -2.69
C GLY A 56 -13.46 8.47 -3.18
N ASP A 57 -13.41 8.28 -4.50
CA ASP A 57 -13.67 6.97 -5.10
C ASP A 57 -12.38 6.14 -5.03
N LEU A 58 -12.35 5.18 -4.10
CA LEU A 58 -11.23 4.26 -3.92
C LEU A 58 -11.27 3.15 -4.97
N THR A 59 -11.18 3.55 -6.24
CA THR A 59 -11.10 2.68 -7.41
C THR A 59 -9.89 3.10 -8.25
N TYR A 60 -9.13 2.13 -8.77
CA TYR A 60 -7.94 2.38 -9.58
C TYR A 60 -8.22 3.38 -10.72
N GLY A 61 -7.38 4.41 -10.82
CA GLY A 61 -7.51 5.49 -11.80
C GLY A 61 -8.52 6.58 -11.43
N SER A 62 -9.18 6.49 -10.27
CA SER A 62 -10.11 7.51 -9.78
C SER A 62 -9.43 8.45 -8.78
N PRO A 63 -9.83 9.73 -8.72
CA PRO A 63 -9.27 10.66 -7.76
C PRO A 63 -9.75 10.33 -6.34
N PHE A 64 -8.81 10.28 -5.40
CA PHE A 64 -9.07 10.31 -3.97
C PHE A 64 -8.00 11.15 -3.27
N THR A 65 -8.25 11.50 -2.01
CA THR A 65 -7.31 12.23 -1.17
C THR A 65 -7.06 11.47 0.12
N LEU A 66 -5.80 11.10 0.33
CA LEU A 66 -5.32 10.63 1.62
C LEU A 66 -5.00 11.83 2.51
N SER A 67 -5.70 11.94 3.64
CA SER A 67 -5.54 13.03 4.61
C SER A 67 -5.20 12.49 6.00
N VAL A 68 -4.37 13.24 6.72
CA VAL A 68 -4.15 13.02 8.16
C VAL A 68 -4.76 14.22 8.88
N GLN A 69 -5.82 13.97 9.63
CA GLN A 69 -6.49 14.96 10.45
C GLN A 69 -5.97 14.86 11.88
N THR A 70 -5.60 16.00 12.45
CA THR A 70 -5.16 16.09 13.84
C THR A 70 -6.06 17.01 14.64
N THR A 71 -6.16 16.78 15.95
CA THR A 71 -6.69 17.76 16.89
C THR A 71 -5.65 17.93 17.99
N PRO A 72 -5.08 19.12 18.22
CA PRO A 72 -5.23 20.35 17.44
C PRO A 72 -4.88 20.21 15.95
N ALA A 73 -5.50 21.03 15.09
CA ALA A 73 -5.34 20.94 13.62
C ALA A 73 -3.92 21.26 13.13
N ASP A 74 -3.12 21.90 13.98
CA ASP A 74 -1.78 22.34 13.68
C ASP A 74 -0.69 21.45 14.32
N THR A 75 -1.09 20.31 14.87
CA THR A 75 -0.18 19.29 15.39
C THR A 75 0.76 18.79 14.30
N GLN A 76 2.06 18.75 14.63
CA GLN A 76 3.07 18.17 13.76
C GLN A 76 2.97 16.64 13.82
N TYR A 77 3.04 15.98 12.66
CA TYR A 77 2.99 14.52 12.58
C TYR A 77 3.90 13.99 11.47
N ILE A 78 4.26 12.72 11.62
CA ILE A 78 4.82 11.87 10.55
C ILE A 78 3.90 10.65 10.39
N GLY A 79 3.46 10.42 9.16
CA GLY A 79 2.66 9.27 8.76
C GLY A 79 3.42 8.30 7.88
N VAL A 80 2.97 7.06 7.87
CA VAL A 80 3.42 5.98 7.00
C VAL A 80 2.19 5.29 6.44
N VAL A 81 2.16 5.04 5.13
CA VAL A 81 1.17 4.16 4.49
C VAL A 81 1.88 3.06 3.73
N MET A 82 1.40 1.84 3.89
CA MET A 82 1.98 0.62 3.30
C MET A 82 0.90 -0.18 2.59
N GLY A 83 1.18 -0.63 1.37
CA GLY A 83 0.34 -1.55 0.64
C GLY A 83 0.65 -3.01 1.00
N THR A 84 -0.40 -3.77 1.33
CA THR A 84 -0.29 -5.11 1.92
C THR A 84 -0.81 -6.24 1.03
N SER A 85 -1.49 -5.92 -0.08
CA SER A 85 -2.00 -6.92 -1.01
C SER A 85 -2.24 -6.34 -2.40
N GLY A 86 -2.40 -7.22 -3.40
CA GLY A 86 -2.65 -6.80 -4.79
C GLY A 86 -1.43 -6.13 -5.41
N GLU A 87 -1.66 -5.20 -6.32
CA GLU A 87 -0.60 -4.39 -6.95
C GLU A 87 0.01 -3.38 -5.98
N ALA A 88 -0.70 -3.06 -4.90
CA ALA A 88 -0.18 -2.22 -3.83
C ALA A 88 0.93 -2.90 -3.01
N GLN A 89 1.13 -4.21 -3.10
CA GLN A 89 2.10 -4.91 -2.26
C GLN A 89 3.52 -4.38 -2.48
N GLY A 90 4.17 -3.94 -1.40
CA GLY A 90 5.50 -3.34 -1.43
C GLY A 90 5.51 -1.82 -1.64
N TYR A 91 4.36 -1.18 -1.85
CA TYR A 91 4.26 0.27 -1.82
C TYR A 91 4.41 0.80 -0.40
N VAL A 92 5.25 1.81 -0.20
CA VAL A 92 5.40 2.54 1.06
C VAL A 92 5.46 4.03 0.79
N THR A 93 4.77 4.86 1.58
CA THR A 93 4.90 6.32 1.50
C THR A 93 4.99 6.94 2.89
N LEU A 94 5.88 7.92 3.04
CA LEU A 94 5.99 8.76 4.23
C LEU A 94 5.19 10.05 4.02
N ILE A 95 4.38 10.43 5.01
CA ILE A 95 3.53 11.61 4.95
C ILE A 95 4.01 12.60 5.99
N LEU A 96 4.43 13.79 5.57
CA LEU A 96 4.86 14.84 6.48
C LEU A 96 3.73 15.84 6.69
N SER A 97 3.53 16.26 7.94
CA SER A 97 2.67 17.42 8.22
C SER A 97 3.15 18.67 7.46
N GLY A 98 2.21 19.55 7.11
CA GLY A 98 2.52 20.78 6.37
C GLY A 98 3.57 21.68 7.05
N LYS A 99 3.59 21.71 8.39
CA LYS A 99 4.61 22.42 9.17
C LYS A 99 6.01 21.84 8.94
N ILE A 100 6.19 20.51 9.06
CA ILE A 100 7.47 19.85 8.82
C ILE A 100 7.90 20.06 7.37
N ARG A 101 6.99 19.84 6.40
CA ARG A 101 7.27 20.05 4.97
C ARG A 101 7.79 21.47 4.71
N THR A 102 7.13 22.47 5.28
CA THR A 102 7.54 23.87 5.15
C THR A 102 8.91 24.13 5.79
N LEU A 103 9.14 23.61 7.01
CA LEU A 103 10.43 23.70 7.69
C LEU A 103 11.58 23.13 6.85
N LEU A 104 11.39 21.95 6.25
CA LEU A 104 12.40 21.32 5.41
C LEU A 104 12.65 22.06 4.09
N LYS A 105 11.64 22.73 3.54
CA LYS A 105 11.79 23.56 2.33
C LYS A 105 12.53 24.87 2.56
N MET A 106 12.48 25.41 3.78
CA MET A 106 13.15 26.67 4.12
C MET A 106 14.68 26.54 4.27
N ILE A 107 15.21 25.33 4.34
CA ILE A 107 16.66 25.10 4.51
C ILE A 107 17.27 24.78 3.14
N PRO A 108 17.90 25.75 2.46
CA PRO A 108 18.47 25.53 1.15
C PRO A 108 19.69 24.61 1.20
N LEU A 109 19.91 23.86 0.13
CA LEU A 109 21.06 22.98 -0.07
C LEU A 109 21.80 23.33 -1.37
N PRO A 110 23.11 23.03 -1.45
CA PRO A 110 23.87 23.22 -2.69
C PRO A 110 23.29 22.41 -3.85
N LYS A 111 23.04 23.04 -5.00
CA LYS A 111 22.51 22.38 -6.22
C LYS A 111 23.30 21.16 -6.67
N LYS A 112 24.61 21.11 -6.39
CA LYS A 112 25.48 19.96 -6.69
C LYS A 112 25.05 18.65 -6.00
N MET A 113 24.17 18.72 -5.00
CA MET A 113 23.59 17.56 -4.31
C MET A 113 22.29 17.07 -4.98
N SER A 114 21.72 17.87 -5.90
CA SER A 114 20.60 17.45 -6.75
C SER A 114 21.06 16.42 -7.77
N ALA A 115 20.17 15.49 -8.10
CA ALA A 115 20.33 14.60 -9.24
C ALA A 115 20.27 15.36 -10.58
N ASN A 116 19.62 16.54 -10.62
CA ASN A 116 19.48 17.40 -11.80
C ASN A 116 19.88 18.86 -11.49
N PRO A 117 21.17 19.15 -11.22
CA PRO A 117 21.62 20.47 -10.75
C PRO A 117 21.32 21.64 -11.71
N GLU A 118 21.19 21.35 -13.00
CA GLU A 118 20.95 22.34 -14.05
C GLU A 118 19.48 22.76 -14.18
N GLN A 119 18.55 21.95 -13.64
CA GLN A 119 17.11 22.16 -13.76
C GLN A 119 16.46 22.70 -12.47
N GLU A 120 17.11 22.56 -11.32
CA GLU A 120 16.59 23.05 -10.04
C GLU A 120 17.14 24.43 -9.66
N GLU A 121 16.25 25.42 -9.59
CA GLU A 121 16.60 26.75 -9.08
C GLU A 121 16.70 26.79 -7.55
N GLU A 122 15.84 26.05 -6.85
CA GLU A 122 15.77 26.01 -5.39
C GLU A 122 15.86 24.57 -4.85
N PHE A 123 17.08 24.10 -4.60
CA PHE A 123 17.32 22.82 -3.92
C PHE A 123 17.31 23.01 -2.40
N ASN A 124 16.62 22.14 -1.67
CA ASN A 124 16.43 22.24 -0.22
C ASN A 124 16.40 20.83 0.43
N ILE A 125 16.36 20.79 1.76
CA ILE A 125 16.36 19.51 2.49
C ILE A 125 15.17 18.63 2.11
N TYR A 126 13.98 19.19 1.91
CA TYR A 126 12.82 18.41 1.48
C TYR A 126 13.08 17.72 0.13
N ALA A 127 13.57 18.47 -0.86
CA ALA A 127 13.90 17.95 -2.19
C ALA A 127 14.99 16.87 -2.13
N TYR A 128 16.02 17.08 -1.30
CA TYR A 128 17.09 16.10 -1.10
C TYR A 128 16.57 14.79 -0.50
N ILE A 129 15.74 14.87 0.54
CA ILE A 129 15.12 13.68 1.14
C ILE A 129 14.22 12.98 0.12
N LYS A 130 13.38 13.74 -0.62
CA LYS A 130 12.52 13.18 -1.66
C LYS A 130 13.33 12.43 -2.73
N GLN A 131 14.42 13.02 -3.22
CA GLN A 131 15.33 12.39 -4.17
C GLN A 131 15.96 11.08 -3.65
N LEU A 132 16.30 11.03 -2.37
CA LEU A 132 16.90 9.81 -1.78
C LEU A 132 15.86 8.71 -1.50
N ILE A 133 14.59 9.07 -1.39
CA ILE A 133 13.53 8.13 -1.01
C ILE A 133 12.77 7.65 -2.25
N ASP A 134 12.28 8.56 -3.07
CA ASP A 134 11.31 8.26 -4.13
C ASP A 134 11.81 7.20 -5.11
N GLY A 135 11.03 6.12 -5.22
CA GLY A 135 11.30 5.04 -6.16
C GLY A 135 12.44 4.10 -5.75
N ASN A 136 13.13 4.39 -4.65
CA ASN A 136 14.19 3.53 -4.13
C ASN A 136 13.61 2.38 -3.30
N ASP A 137 14.42 1.32 -3.16
CA ASP A 137 14.06 0.18 -2.33
C ASP A 137 14.00 0.58 -0.84
N VAL A 138 13.06 0.03 -0.08
CA VAL A 138 12.95 0.34 1.37
C VAL A 138 14.24 0.01 2.14
N SER A 139 15.04 -0.97 1.70
CA SER A 139 16.36 -1.22 2.29
C SER A 139 17.33 -0.04 2.14
N VAL A 140 17.18 0.75 1.05
CA VAL A 140 17.89 2.02 0.85
C VAL A 140 17.40 3.04 1.85
N LEU A 141 16.09 3.12 2.12
CA LEU A 141 15.55 3.98 3.17
C LEU A 141 16.16 3.65 4.53
N LEU A 142 16.36 2.39 4.91
CA LEU A 142 16.96 2.08 6.21
C LEU A 142 18.39 2.63 6.33
N ARG A 143 19.13 2.72 5.23
CA ARG A 143 20.48 3.29 5.17
C ARG A 143 20.46 4.82 5.07
N VAL A 144 19.62 5.35 4.18
CA VAL A 144 19.40 6.79 3.96
C VAL A 144 18.79 7.42 5.18
N ALA A 145 17.92 6.73 5.91
CA ALA A 145 17.27 7.27 7.09
C ALA A 145 18.24 7.39 8.25
N ASP A 146 19.24 6.51 8.38
CA ASP A 146 20.34 6.74 9.33
C ASP A 146 21.11 8.02 8.95
N GLU A 147 21.28 8.29 7.65
CA GLU A 147 21.96 9.48 7.14
C GLU A 147 21.10 10.77 7.26
N VAL A 148 19.80 10.69 7.00
CA VAL A 148 18.83 11.80 7.17
C VAL A 148 18.62 12.09 8.64
N VAL A 149 18.50 11.07 9.49
CA VAL A 149 18.49 11.21 10.95
C VAL A 149 19.79 11.83 11.42
N SER A 150 20.94 11.45 10.86
CA SER A 150 22.24 12.04 11.16
C SER A 150 22.28 13.53 10.79
N VAL A 151 21.83 13.91 9.58
CA VAL A 151 21.73 15.30 9.15
C VAL A 151 20.78 16.09 10.06
N MET A 152 19.61 15.52 10.38
CA MET A 152 18.66 16.12 11.33
C MET A 152 19.27 16.27 12.73
N ASP A 153 20.06 15.30 13.18
CA ASP A 153 20.75 15.30 14.47
C ASP A 153 21.89 16.32 14.55
N VAL A 154 22.50 16.70 13.42
CA VAL A 154 23.43 17.82 13.36
C VAL A 154 22.68 19.16 13.34
N LEU A 155 21.58 19.23 12.59
CA LEU A 155 20.81 20.47 12.45
C LEU A 155 19.96 20.80 13.69
N LYS A 156 19.62 19.82 14.54
CA LYS A 156 18.83 20.04 15.76
C LYS A 156 19.48 20.99 16.77
N PHE A 157 20.82 21.12 16.72
CA PHE A 157 21.55 22.08 17.55
C PHE A 157 21.20 23.53 17.20
N TYR A 158 20.78 23.78 15.95
CA TYR A 158 20.39 25.10 15.47
C TYR A 158 18.87 25.27 15.42
N ILE A 159 18.13 24.17 15.23
CA ILE A 159 16.66 24.17 15.12
C ILE A 159 16.10 23.09 16.05
N PRO A 160 15.73 23.42 17.30
CA PRO A 160 15.30 22.44 18.31
C PRO A 160 14.13 21.55 17.87
N THR A 161 13.22 22.05 17.03
CA THR A 161 12.06 21.31 16.51
C THR A 161 12.44 20.14 15.60
N LEU A 162 13.68 20.06 15.10
CA LEU A 162 14.16 18.92 14.31
C LEU A 162 14.38 17.66 15.16
N LYS A 163 14.52 17.80 16.48
CA LYS A 163 14.63 16.65 17.40
C LYS A 163 13.38 15.78 17.36
N ASP A 164 12.21 16.42 17.31
CA ASP A 164 10.92 15.73 17.32
C ASP A 164 10.68 15.05 15.95
N VAL A 165 11.11 15.70 14.86
CA VAL A 165 11.14 15.12 13.50
C VAL A 165 12.03 13.88 13.44
N SER A 166 13.24 13.93 14.00
CA SER A 166 14.16 12.79 14.07
C SER A 166 13.54 11.61 14.85
N THR A 167 12.85 11.89 15.95
CA THR A 167 12.18 10.86 16.77
C THR A 167 10.99 10.23 16.02
N GLY A 168 10.14 11.03 15.38
CA GLY A 168 9.03 10.53 14.58
C GLY A 168 9.48 9.73 13.37
N MET A 169 10.58 10.13 12.72
CA MET A 169 11.19 9.37 11.63
C MET A 169 11.66 7.99 12.09
N LYS A 170 12.30 7.88 13.27
CA LYS A 170 12.69 6.59 13.84
C LYS A 170 11.49 5.67 14.08
N LEU A 171 10.39 6.20 14.61
CA LEU A 171 9.15 5.45 14.81
C LEU A 171 8.53 4.99 13.49
N ALA A 172 8.52 5.85 12.47
CA ALA A 172 8.07 5.50 11.12
C ALA A 172 8.89 4.33 10.54
N LEU A 173 10.22 4.36 10.70
CA LEU A 173 11.11 3.29 10.26
C LEU A 173 10.86 1.98 11.01
N GLU A 174 10.62 2.03 12.31
CA GLU A 174 10.28 0.84 13.10
C GLU A 174 8.98 0.19 12.63
N LEU A 175 7.96 1.00 12.29
CA LEU A 175 6.72 0.50 11.71
C LEU A 175 6.97 -0.16 10.35
N ILE A 176 7.74 0.49 9.48
CA ILE A 176 8.11 -0.09 8.18
C ILE A 176 8.83 -1.42 8.38
N ARG A 177 9.84 -1.49 9.26
CA ARG A 177 10.57 -2.74 9.56
C ARG A 177 9.67 -3.85 10.10
N LYS A 178 8.68 -3.51 10.92
CA LYS A 178 7.81 -4.49 11.57
C LYS A 178 6.76 -5.08 10.63
N TYR A 179 6.24 -4.27 9.72
CA TYR A 179 5.08 -4.64 8.91
C TYR A 179 5.41 -4.88 7.43
N LEU A 180 6.57 -4.45 6.95
CA LEU A 180 7.03 -4.78 5.61
C LEU A 180 7.59 -6.22 5.61
N PRO A 181 7.05 -7.13 4.78
CA PRO A 181 7.55 -8.50 4.74
C PRO A 181 8.98 -8.57 4.20
N GLU A 182 9.84 -9.34 4.86
CA GLU A 182 11.19 -9.61 4.36
C GLU A 182 11.11 -10.28 2.97
N GLY A 183 11.87 -9.75 2.01
CA GLY A 183 11.93 -10.30 0.64
C GLY A 183 10.89 -9.76 -0.35
N VAL A 184 10.00 -8.84 0.04
CA VAL A 184 9.15 -8.12 -0.91
C VAL A 184 9.91 -6.93 -1.48
N PHE A 185 10.06 -6.89 -2.81
CA PHE A 185 10.59 -5.71 -3.49
C PHE A 185 9.66 -4.53 -3.21
N SER A 186 10.17 -3.53 -2.49
CA SER A 186 9.33 -2.50 -1.91
C SER A 186 9.84 -1.13 -2.31
N ARG A 187 8.97 -0.30 -2.87
CA ARG A 187 9.31 1.06 -3.28
C ARG A 187 8.76 2.04 -2.27
N ILE A 188 9.62 2.93 -1.82
CA ILE A 188 9.23 3.99 -0.91
C ILE A 188 9.13 5.33 -1.60
N TYR A 189 8.25 6.17 -1.08
CA TYR A 189 7.99 7.52 -1.57
C TYR A 189 7.82 8.51 -0.42
N LEU A 190 7.96 9.79 -0.72
CA LEU A 190 7.70 10.91 0.21
C LEU A 190 6.56 11.78 -0.30
N ASP A 191 5.51 11.89 0.52
CA ASP A 191 4.28 12.65 0.26
C ASP A 191 3.54 12.23 -1.03
N GLU A 192 3.83 11.05 -1.58
CA GLU A 192 3.11 10.50 -2.73
C GLU A 192 1.83 9.80 -2.29
N GLN A 193 0.78 9.93 -3.10
CA GLN A 193 -0.47 9.22 -2.88
C GLN A 193 -0.41 7.81 -3.49
N PRO A 194 -1.03 6.81 -2.85
CA PRO A 194 -1.11 5.48 -3.44
C PRO A 194 -1.98 5.48 -4.70
N THR A 195 -1.58 4.77 -5.74
CA THR A 195 -2.32 4.69 -7.00
C THR A 195 -2.85 3.29 -7.30
N GLU A 196 -2.12 2.27 -6.83
CA GLU A 196 -2.33 0.88 -7.21
C GLU A 196 -3.53 0.24 -6.50
N ALA A 197 -4.17 -0.73 -7.16
CA ALA A 197 -5.24 -1.50 -6.53
C ALA A 197 -4.68 -2.45 -5.46
N GLY A 198 -5.34 -2.46 -4.30
CA GLY A 198 -4.90 -3.27 -3.18
C GLY A 198 -5.43 -2.78 -1.85
N SER A 199 -5.04 -3.50 -0.79
CA SER A 199 -5.30 -3.08 0.58
C SER A 199 -4.09 -2.32 1.12
N TYR A 200 -4.37 -1.29 1.92
CA TYR A 200 -3.38 -0.42 2.54
C TYR A 200 -3.61 -0.36 4.05
N VAL A 201 -2.50 -0.27 4.78
CA VAL A 201 -2.47 0.08 6.20
C VAL A 201 -1.68 1.36 6.37
N GLY A 202 -2.24 2.30 7.12
CA GLY A 202 -1.62 3.58 7.41
C GLY A 202 -1.56 3.84 8.91
N GLY A 203 -0.49 4.50 9.37
CA GLY A 203 -0.39 5.01 10.72
C GLY A 203 0.33 6.35 10.76
N ALA A 204 -0.01 7.22 11.69
CA ALA A 204 0.73 8.45 11.92
C ALA A 204 0.90 8.74 13.41
N VAL A 205 2.00 9.41 13.74
CA VAL A 205 2.39 9.77 15.11
C VAL A 205 2.52 11.28 15.24
N ALA A 206 1.95 11.83 16.30
CA ALA A 206 2.11 13.24 16.67
C ALA A 206 3.53 13.45 17.22
N LEU A 207 4.11 14.62 16.95
CA LEU A 207 5.47 14.98 17.35
C LEU A 207 5.49 16.00 18.50
N GLU A 208 4.40 16.16 19.25
CA GLU A 208 4.34 17.16 20.32
C GLU A 208 5.04 16.70 21.60
N SER A 209 5.83 17.60 22.17
CA SER A 209 6.60 17.42 23.40
C SER A 209 5.68 17.46 24.62
N GLY A 210 5.04 16.34 24.97
CA GLY A 210 4.26 16.22 26.20
C GLY A 210 3.82 14.79 26.49
N ASP A 211 4.76 13.93 26.90
CA ASP A 211 4.62 12.56 27.45
C ASP A 211 3.64 11.55 26.80
N VAL A 212 2.95 11.90 25.72
CA VAL A 212 2.00 11.04 25.02
C VAL A 212 2.08 11.32 23.51
N ASN A 213 2.92 10.57 22.79
CA ASN A 213 2.85 10.57 21.33
C ASN A 213 1.56 9.87 20.92
N THR A 214 0.51 10.63 20.63
CA THR A 214 -0.72 10.08 20.07
C THR A 214 -0.42 9.47 18.70
N ALA A 215 -0.90 8.25 18.48
CA ALA A 215 -0.86 7.58 17.19
C ALA A 215 -2.28 7.32 16.66
N GLY A 216 -2.46 7.49 15.34
CA GLY A 216 -3.66 7.11 14.62
C GLY A 216 -3.35 6.00 13.61
N MET A 217 -4.34 5.16 13.29
CA MET A 217 -4.22 4.10 12.29
C MET A 217 -5.46 4.08 11.39
N ALA A 218 -5.27 3.73 10.12
CA ALA A 218 -6.36 3.50 9.17
C ALA A 218 -6.06 2.30 8.26
N PHE A 219 -7.14 1.67 7.81
CA PHE A 219 -7.11 0.66 6.76
C PHE A 219 -8.03 1.13 5.64
N PHE A 220 -7.56 1.04 4.41
CA PHE A 220 -8.37 1.35 3.24
C PHE A 220 -8.01 0.44 2.08
N ARG A 221 -8.89 0.37 1.09
CA ARG A 221 -8.71 -0.49 -0.08
C ARG A 221 -9.03 0.28 -1.34
N ILE A 222 -8.07 0.32 -2.26
CA ILE A 222 -8.30 0.76 -3.64
C ILE A 222 -8.74 -0.47 -4.43
N LYS A 223 -9.97 -0.41 -4.97
CA LYS A 223 -10.55 -1.48 -5.78
C LYS A 223 -9.92 -1.47 -7.18
N PRO A 224 -9.74 -2.64 -7.80
CA PRO A 224 -9.39 -2.67 -9.22
C PRO A 224 -10.52 -2.06 -10.05
N LYS A 225 -10.17 -1.43 -11.15
CA LYS A 225 -11.14 -0.87 -12.10
C LYS A 225 -11.85 -2.00 -12.83
N SER A 226 -13.18 -1.92 -12.91
CA SER A 226 -14.00 -2.89 -13.66
C SER A 226 -14.89 -2.25 -14.72
N ALA A 227 -15.32 -1.00 -14.51
CA ALA A 227 -16.09 -0.26 -15.49
C ALA A 227 -15.22 -0.01 -16.74
N GLY A 228 -15.79 -0.31 -17.92
CA GLY A 228 -15.09 -0.14 -19.20
C GLY A 228 -13.97 -1.15 -19.46
N VAL A 229 -13.79 -2.16 -18.59
CA VAL A 229 -12.73 -3.16 -18.72
C VAL A 229 -13.26 -4.42 -19.39
N ARG A 230 -12.59 -4.88 -20.45
CA ARG A 230 -12.86 -6.16 -21.09
C ARG A 230 -11.59 -6.92 -21.39
N VAL A 231 -11.73 -8.23 -21.57
CA VAL A 231 -10.66 -9.13 -22.00
C VAL A 231 -11.09 -9.83 -23.27
N TYR A 232 -10.16 -10.01 -24.21
CA TYR A 232 -10.37 -10.80 -25.43
C TYR A 232 -9.12 -11.58 -25.79
N TRP A 233 -9.28 -12.68 -26.52
CA TRP A 233 -8.17 -13.51 -26.96
C TRP A 233 -7.35 -12.80 -28.04
N ALA A 234 -6.01 -12.77 -27.90
CA ALA A 234 -5.14 -12.16 -28.91
C ALA A 234 -5.05 -13.00 -30.19
N GLN A 235 -5.28 -14.31 -30.07
CA GLN A 235 -5.18 -15.29 -31.14
C GLN A 235 -6.36 -16.27 -31.08
N GLU A 236 -6.90 -16.60 -32.26
CA GLU A 236 -7.88 -17.65 -32.43
C GLU A 236 -7.26 -19.03 -32.18
N LEU A 237 -8.00 -19.90 -31.50
CA LEU A 237 -7.55 -21.24 -31.18
C LEU A 237 -7.72 -22.16 -32.40
N PRO A 238 -6.73 -22.98 -32.79
CA PRO A 238 -6.96 -24.02 -33.78
C PRO A 238 -8.00 -25.04 -33.30
N ALA A 239 -8.69 -25.70 -34.24
CA ALA A 239 -9.75 -26.67 -33.92
C ALA A 239 -9.25 -27.83 -33.03
N SER A 240 -8.00 -28.24 -33.20
CA SER A 240 -7.26 -29.16 -32.35
C SER A 240 -5.76 -28.85 -32.46
N MET A 241 -4.99 -29.19 -31.44
CA MET A 241 -3.54 -29.10 -31.46
C MET A 241 -2.91 -30.40 -30.96
N THR A 242 -1.72 -30.72 -31.44
CA THR A 242 -0.92 -31.83 -30.90
C THR A 242 -0.33 -31.45 -29.55
N ALA A 243 0.03 -32.45 -28.74
CA ALA A 243 0.75 -32.20 -27.48
C ALA A 243 2.04 -31.37 -27.64
N ALA A 244 2.73 -31.49 -28.78
CA ALA A 244 3.94 -30.72 -29.09
C ALA A 244 3.66 -29.24 -29.41
N GLU A 245 2.54 -28.97 -30.12
CA GLU A 245 2.07 -27.61 -30.37
C GLU A 245 1.56 -26.94 -29.09
N ALA A 246 0.88 -27.71 -28.22
CA ALA A 246 0.39 -27.25 -26.93
C ALA A 246 1.52 -26.73 -26.03
N GLN A 247 2.70 -27.37 -26.07
CA GLN A 247 3.87 -26.93 -25.30
C GLN A 247 4.38 -25.53 -25.67
N ASN A 248 4.15 -25.09 -26.91
CA ASN A 248 4.65 -23.82 -27.44
C ASN A 248 3.52 -22.81 -27.72
N TYR A 249 2.29 -23.12 -27.33
CA TYR A 249 1.13 -22.31 -27.68
C TYR A 249 1.08 -21.02 -26.85
N ASN A 250 0.90 -19.88 -27.52
CA ASN A 250 0.75 -18.59 -26.86
C ASN A 250 -0.70 -18.39 -26.38
N VAL A 251 -0.90 -18.37 -25.06
CA VAL A 251 -2.21 -18.19 -24.43
C VAL A 251 -2.62 -16.75 -24.15
N THR A 252 -1.95 -15.78 -24.74
CA THR A 252 -2.18 -14.37 -24.42
C THR A 252 -3.61 -13.92 -24.73
N ALA A 253 -4.26 -13.39 -23.71
CA ALA A 253 -5.43 -12.54 -23.80
C ALA A 253 -5.01 -11.09 -23.53
N VAL A 254 -5.72 -10.16 -24.14
CA VAL A 254 -5.47 -8.72 -24.03
C VAL A 254 -6.49 -8.11 -23.09
N VAL A 255 -6.02 -7.24 -22.19
CA VAL A 255 -6.88 -6.39 -21.36
C VAL A 255 -7.07 -5.06 -22.07
N GLU A 256 -8.31 -4.62 -22.18
CA GLU A 256 -8.67 -3.30 -22.70
C GLU A 256 -9.46 -2.54 -21.62
N SER A 257 -9.15 -1.25 -21.44
CA SER A 257 -9.91 -0.33 -20.59
C SER A 257 -10.35 0.86 -21.43
N ASP A 258 -11.66 1.16 -21.43
CA ASP A 258 -12.27 2.29 -22.13
C ASP A 258 -11.90 2.39 -23.62
N GLY A 259 -11.80 1.25 -24.30
CA GLY A 259 -11.44 1.19 -25.73
C GLY A 259 -9.94 1.24 -26.01
N GLN A 260 -9.08 1.30 -24.98
CA GLN A 260 -7.62 1.31 -25.15
C GLN A 260 -6.98 0.04 -24.57
N VAL A 261 -6.04 -0.54 -25.32
CA VAL A 261 -5.26 -1.70 -24.87
C VAL A 261 -4.39 -1.28 -23.69
N VAL A 262 -4.47 -2.03 -22.59
CA VAL A 262 -3.64 -1.83 -21.41
C VAL A 262 -2.29 -2.47 -21.64
N GLU A 263 -1.24 -1.64 -21.79
CA GLU A 263 0.12 -2.12 -21.86
C GLU A 263 0.51 -2.84 -20.55
N GLY A 264 1.05 -4.06 -20.66
CA GLY A 264 1.37 -4.88 -19.50
C GLY A 264 0.15 -5.38 -18.70
N GLY A 265 -1.06 -5.36 -19.30
CA GLY A 265 -2.28 -5.85 -18.66
C GLY A 265 -2.14 -7.29 -18.15
N LYS A 266 -2.41 -7.49 -16.86
CA LYS A 266 -2.32 -8.82 -16.22
C LYS A 266 -3.60 -9.61 -16.46
N VAL A 267 -3.45 -10.89 -16.81
CA VAL A 267 -4.56 -11.83 -17.00
C VAL A 267 -4.29 -13.08 -16.17
N THR A 268 -5.31 -13.54 -15.44
CA THR A 268 -5.29 -14.86 -14.80
C THR A 268 -5.92 -15.88 -15.73
N TYR A 269 -5.25 -17.04 -15.87
CA TYR A 269 -5.75 -18.17 -16.64
C TYR A 269 -6.08 -19.33 -15.71
N THR A 270 -7.14 -20.06 -16.04
CA THR A 270 -7.54 -21.27 -15.36
C THR A 270 -7.98 -22.29 -16.38
N TYR A 271 -7.54 -23.53 -16.21
CA TYR A 271 -7.84 -24.63 -17.11
C TYR A 271 -8.54 -25.74 -16.34
N LYS A 272 -9.66 -26.20 -16.88
CA LYS A 272 -10.42 -27.31 -16.30
C LYS A 272 -10.56 -28.41 -17.34
N LYS A 273 -10.03 -29.60 -17.06
CA LYS A 273 -10.19 -30.77 -17.95
C LYS A 273 -11.65 -31.19 -17.96
N LYS A 274 -12.27 -31.31 -19.14
CA LYS A 274 -13.58 -31.93 -19.28
C LYS A 274 -13.41 -33.42 -19.04
N SER A 275 -14.10 -33.95 -18.04
CA SER A 275 -14.15 -35.38 -17.76
C SER A 275 -15.60 -35.84 -17.82
N GLY A 276 -15.85 -36.97 -18.48
CA GLY A 276 -17.19 -37.55 -18.62
C GLY A 276 -17.84 -37.89 -17.27
N LEU A 277 -19.18 -37.89 -17.25
CA LEU A 277 -20.14 -38.18 -16.16
C LEU A 277 -19.97 -37.45 -14.81
N PHE A 278 -18.82 -36.84 -14.50
CA PHE A 278 -18.55 -36.10 -13.27
C PHE A 278 -17.87 -34.75 -13.53
N ASP A 279 -18.50 -33.91 -14.35
CA ASP A 279 -17.98 -32.57 -14.71
C ASP A 279 -17.76 -31.65 -13.49
N PHE A 280 -18.27 -32.01 -12.31
CA PHE A 280 -18.02 -31.32 -11.05
C PHE A 280 -16.70 -31.71 -10.35
N LEU A 281 -16.10 -32.86 -10.68
CA LEU A 281 -14.83 -33.37 -10.11
C LEU A 281 -13.59 -32.99 -10.95
N GLY A 282 -13.76 -32.19 -12.00
CA GLY A 282 -12.67 -31.80 -12.89
C GLY A 282 -11.53 -31.10 -12.14
N THR A 283 -10.30 -31.58 -12.32
CA THR A 283 -9.11 -30.94 -11.78
C THR A 283 -8.90 -29.59 -12.46
N THR A 284 -8.72 -28.57 -11.62
CA THR A 284 -8.43 -27.20 -12.08
C THR A 284 -6.93 -26.96 -11.96
N GLN A 285 -6.31 -26.48 -13.03
CA GLN A 285 -4.89 -26.17 -13.09
C GLN A 285 -4.66 -24.73 -13.58
N SER A 286 -3.56 -24.12 -13.12
CA SER A 286 -3.15 -22.77 -13.52
C SER A 286 -2.21 -22.76 -14.74
N GLY A 287 -1.48 -23.85 -14.96
CA GLY A 287 -0.61 -24.03 -16.12
C GLY A 287 -1.36 -24.48 -17.37
N PHE A 288 -0.89 -24.07 -18.55
CA PHE A 288 -1.46 -24.51 -19.82
C PHE A 288 -1.41 -26.05 -19.93
N PRO A 289 -2.51 -26.72 -20.32
CA PRO A 289 -2.52 -28.16 -20.47
C PRO A 289 -1.63 -28.60 -21.63
N THR A 290 -0.88 -29.67 -21.43
CA THR A 290 -0.01 -30.29 -22.44
C THR A 290 -0.35 -31.76 -22.70
N GLU A 291 -1.22 -32.34 -21.86
CA GLU A 291 -1.70 -33.72 -22.01
C GLU A 291 -2.90 -33.79 -22.96
N PRO A 292 -3.07 -34.90 -23.68
CA PRO A 292 -4.26 -35.12 -24.49
C PRO A 292 -5.57 -35.02 -23.70
N GLY A 293 -6.57 -34.39 -24.31
CA GLY A 293 -7.91 -34.19 -23.74
C GLY A 293 -8.56 -32.86 -24.14
N GLU A 294 -9.79 -32.68 -23.67
CA GLU A 294 -10.51 -31.41 -23.81
C GLU A 294 -10.42 -30.60 -22.52
N TYR A 295 -10.12 -29.30 -22.64
CA TYR A 295 -9.97 -28.39 -21.52
C TYR A 295 -10.79 -27.12 -21.74
N VAL A 296 -11.45 -26.62 -20.70
CA VAL A 296 -12.03 -25.27 -20.69
C VAL A 296 -10.96 -24.33 -20.16
N GLN A 297 -10.50 -23.41 -21.01
CA GLN A 297 -9.65 -22.29 -20.61
C GLN A 297 -10.54 -21.10 -20.28
N THR A 298 -10.36 -20.53 -19.09
CA THR A 298 -10.99 -19.28 -18.65
C THR A 298 -9.92 -18.23 -18.43
N ALA A 299 -10.18 -17.00 -18.91
CA ALA A 299 -9.32 -15.83 -18.71
C ALA A 299 -10.09 -14.67 -18.08
N LYS A 300 -9.39 -13.91 -17.23
CA LYS A 300 -9.93 -12.74 -16.52
C LYS A 300 -8.84 -11.69 -16.28
N ALA A 301 -9.18 -10.41 -16.36
CA ALA A 301 -8.26 -9.34 -16.00
C ALA A 301 -7.87 -9.44 -14.51
N ALA A 302 -6.63 -9.08 -14.19
CA ALA A 302 -6.06 -9.15 -12.87
C ALA A 302 -5.27 -7.87 -12.54
N GLY A 303 -4.74 -7.79 -11.32
CA GLY A 303 -3.98 -6.66 -10.82
C GLY A 303 -4.87 -5.43 -10.59
N ASN A 304 -4.55 -4.33 -11.28
CA ASN A 304 -5.30 -3.07 -11.21
C ASN A 304 -6.65 -3.09 -11.92
N TYR A 305 -6.93 -4.16 -12.67
CA TYR A 305 -8.13 -4.32 -13.47
C TYR A 305 -8.89 -5.58 -13.07
N SER A 306 -10.19 -5.57 -13.33
CA SER A 306 -11.08 -6.71 -13.13
C SER A 306 -12.11 -6.73 -14.26
N SER A 307 -12.40 -7.90 -14.80
CA SER A 307 -13.34 -8.05 -15.93
C SER A 307 -14.31 -9.20 -15.70
N SER A 308 -15.33 -9.28 -16.55
CA SER A 308 -16.04 -10.54 -16.78
C SER A 308 -15.08 -11.59 -17.35
N GLU A 309 -15.40 -12.85 -17.10
CA GLU A 309 -14.61 -13.99 -17.58
C GLU A 309 -14.94 -14.32 -19.03
N ILE A 310 -13.92 -14.67 -19.80
CA ILE A 310 -14.08 -15.26 -21.13
C ILE A 310 -13.59 -16.70 -21.10
N SER A 311 -14.26 -17.59 -21.83
CA SER A 311 -13.88 -19.00 -21.88
C SER A 311 -13.83 -19.52 -23.32
N ARG A 312 -12.93 -20.49 -23.55
CA ARG A 312 -12.86 -21.28 -24.79
C ARG A 312 -12.50 -22.73 -24.51
N THR A 313 -12.89 -23.64 -25.40
CA THR A 313 -12.50 -25.06 -25.30
C THR A 313 -11.22 -25.29 -26.09
N ILE A 314 -10.26 -25.97 -25.49
CA ILE A 314 -9.00 -26.43 -26.08
C ILE A 314 -9.09 -27.95 -26.26
N VAL A 315 -8.68 -28.45 -27.42
CA VAL A 315 -8.59 -29.89 -27.71
C VAL A 315 -7.15 -30.25 -28.03
N ILE A 316 -6.56 -31.14 -27.22
CA ILE A 316 -5.20 -31.65 -27.39
C ILE A 316 -5.27 -33.13 -27.81
N GLN A 317 -4.64 -33.47 -28.93
CA GLN A 317 -4.53 -34.83 -29.48
C GLN A 317 -3.16 -35.46 -29.20
#